data_AF-A0A293MK92-F1
#
_entry.id   AF-A0A293MK92-F1
#
_cell.length_a   1.000
_cell.length_b   1.000
_cell.length_c   1.000
_cell.angle_alpha   90.00
_cell.angle_beta   90.00
_cell.angle_gamma   90.00
#
_symmetry.space_group_name_H-M   'P 1'
#
loop_
_entity.id
_entity.type
_entity.pdbx_description
1 polymer ?
#
loop_
_entity_poly.entity_id
_entity_poly.type
_entity_poly.pdbx_seq_one_letter_code
_entity_poly.pdbx_strand_id
1 'polypeptide(L)'
;MGHNTVMKTSSFPFSGTDFRGDYIGSKLALKALILLHDLVEEQSIVKDRTHAELLASIRLHGICSRISPLLHSPELDTQEKVVRAMLALVEPCAEPIRQAVPLLKKLVKEYQEK
;
A
#
# COMPACT_ATOMS: atom_id res chain seq x y z
N MET A 1 -47.81 -8.13 -27.57
CA MET A 1 -47.20 -9.45 -27.84
C MET A 1 -45.77 -9.22 -28.28
N GLY A 2 -44.81 -9.88 -27.64
CA GLY A 2 -43.39 -9.85 -28.01
C GLY A 2 -42.44 -9.67 -26.83
N HIS A 3 -42.27 -10.72 -26.02
CA HIS A 3 -41.13 -10.86 -25.10
C HIS A 3 -39.84 -11.09 -25.90
N ASN A 4 -38.70 -10.52 -25.46
CA ASN A 4 -37.39 -11.19 -25.51
C ASN A 4 -36.34 -10.50 -24.60
N THR A 5 -36.31 -11.02 -23.37
CA THR A 5 -35.20 -11.50 -22.55
C THR A 5 -33.70 -11.36 -22.97
N VAL A 6 -32.90 -10.93 -21.96
CA VAL A 6 -31.47 -11.20 -21.60
C VAL A 6 -30.33 -10.66 -22.49
N MET A 7 -29.47 -9.76 -21.96
CA MET A 7 -28.13 -10.11 -21.45
C MET A 7 -27.30 -8.91 -20.91
N LYS A 8 -26.85 -9.13 -19.68
CA LYS A 8 -25.90 -8.40 -18.83
C LYS A 8 -24.54 -8.23 -19.54
N THR A 9 -24.05 -7.01 -19.67
CA THR A 9 -22.64 -6.74 -20.00
C THR A 9 -22.00 -5.95 -18.87
N SER A 10 -21.42 -6.71 -17.95
CA SER A 10 -20.35 -6.25 -17.07
C SER A 10 -19.13 -5.89 -17.93
N SER A 11 -18.81 -4.60 -18.02
CA SER A 11 -17.60 -4.12 -18.68
C SER A 11 -16.62 -3.62 -17.61
N PHE A 12 -15.89 -4.57 -17.02
CA PHE A 12 -14.58 -4.28 -16.44
C PHE A 12 -13.55 -4.49 -17.56
N PRO A 13 -12.82 -3.45 -18.00
CA PRO A 13 -11.58 -3.64 -18.71
C PRO A 13 -10.44 -3.41 -17.71
N PHE A 14 -10.09 -4.43 -16.93
CA PHE A 14 -8.71 -4.53 -16.44
C PHE A 14 -7.92 -5.25 -17.53
N SER A 15 -7.58 -4.49 -18.59
CA SER A 15 -6.65 -4.93 -19.61
C SER A 15 -5.28 -5.14 -18.97
N GLY A 16 -4.77 -6.36 -19.10
CA GLY A 16 -3.42 -6.70 -18.69
C GLY A 16 -2.36 -6.08 -19.60
N THR A 17 -1.31 -5.54 -18.98
CA THR A 17 0.02 -5.34 -19.57
C THR A 17 1.06 -5.28 -18.45
N ASP A 18 2.17 -6.00 -18.64
CA ASP A 18 3.49 -5.85 -18.00
C ASP A 18 3.79 -6.40 -16.59
N PHE A 19 3.70 -7.72 -16.40
CA PHE A 19 4.20 -8.40 -15.20
C PHE A 19 5.72 -8.20 -14.93
N ARG A 20 6.54 -7.80 -15.93
CA ARG A 20 7.98 -7.48 -15.74
C ARG A 20 8.25 -6.01 -15.46
N GLY A 21 7.50 -5.09 -16.06
CA GLY A 21 7.60 -3.66 -15.78
C GLY A 21 7.07 -3.32 -14.39
N ASP A 22 6.01 -3.99 -13.96
CA ASP A 22 5.39 -3.81 -12.66
C ASP A 22 6.26 -4.37 -11.52
N TYR A 23 7.08 -5.41 -11.79
CA TYR A 23 8.02 -5.97 -10.80
C TYR A 23 9.17 -5.00 -10.46
N ILE A 24 9.73 -4.31 -11.44
CA ILE A 24 10.76 -3.28 -11.20
C ILE A 24 10.14 -2.10 -10.46
N GLY A 25 8.93 -1.68 -10.86
CA GLY A 25 8.17 -0.64 -10.18
C GLY A 25 7.86 -0.99 -8.72
N SER A 26 7.43 -2.23 -8.47
CA SER A 26 7.11 -2.74 -7.13
C SER A 26 8.35 -2.87 -6.25
N LYS A 27 9.47 -3.36 -6.81
CA LYS A 27 10.74 -3.46 -6.08
C LYS A 27 11.32 -2.08 -5.75
N LEU A 28 11.24 -1.13 -6.68
CA LEU A 28 11.66 0.25 -6.45
C LEU A 28 10.74 0.94 -5.42
N ALA A 29 9.43 0.73 -5.52
CA ALA A 29 8.45 1.25 -4.57
C ALA A 29 8.68 0.71 -3.16
N LEU A 30 9.00 -0.58 -3.02
CA LEU A 30 9.36 -1.19 -1.75
C LEU A 30 10.63 -0.56 -1.16
N LYS A 31 11.68 -0.39 -1.98
CA LYS A 31 12.91 0.27 -1.53
C LYS A 31 12.67 1.72 -1.10
N ALA A 32 11.88 2.47 -1.87
CA ALA A 32 11.53 3.85 -1.53
C ALA A 32 10.71 3.91 -0.23
N LEU A 33 9.77 2.97 -0.04
CA LEU A 33 8.98 2.86 1.17
C LEU A 33 9.86 2.57 2.41
N ILE A 34 10.84 1.68 2.28
CA ILE A 34 11.79 1.38 3.37
C ILE A 34 12.61 2.62 3.72
N LEU A 35 13.18 3.31 2.73
CA LEU A 35 13.93 4.54 2.97
C LEU A 35 13.08 5.62 3.64
N LEU A 36 11.81 5.74 3.26
CA LEU A 36 10.87 6.68 3.89
C LEU A 36 10.52 6.29 5.32
N HIS A 37 10.31 5.00 5.57
CA HIS A 37 10.11 4.48 6.93
C HIS A 37 11.31 4.83 7.81
N ASP A 38 12.53 4.50 7.36
CA ASP A 38 13.76 4.72 8.12
C ASP A 38 13.95 6.22 8.39
N LEU A 39 13.73 7.07 7.38
CA LEU A 39 13.80 8.52 7.54
C LEU A 39 12.76 9.06 8.54
N VAL A 40 11.53 8.55 8.51
CA VAL A 40 10.48 8.97 9.45
C VAL A 40 10.80 8.51 10.88
N GLU A 41 11.30 7.29 11.06
CA GLU A 41 11.75 6.79 12.36
C GLU A 41 12.91 7.61 12.91
N GLU A 42 13.96 7.87 12.13
CA GLU A 42 15.10 8.68 12.55
C GLU A 42 14.67 10.09 12.95
N GLN A 43 13.80 10.73 12.17
CA GLN A 43 13.29 12.07 12.47
C GLN A 43 12.34 12.09 13.67
N SER A 44 11.66 10.96 13.97
CA SER A 44 10.78 10.84 15.14
C SER A 44 11.54 10.85 16.48
N ILE A 45 12.84 10.51 16.46
CA ILE A 45 13.72 10.56 17.64
C ILE A 45 14.10 12.01 17.94
N VAL A 46 14.36 12.81 16.90
CA VAL A 46 14.81 14.20 17.02
C VAL A 46 13.63 15.17 17.24
N LYS A 47 12.43 14.83 16.75
CA LYS A 47 11.17 15.61 16.87
C LYS A 47 11.31 17.11 16.58
N ASP A 48 12.12 17.46 15.59
CA ASP A 48 12.29 18.86 15.17
C ASP A 48 11.22 19.26 14.13
N ARG A 49 11.13 20.55 13.79
CA ARG A 49 10.25 21.11 12.74
C ARG A 49 10.35 20.36 11.40
N THR A 50 11.53 19.80 11.10
CA THR A 50 11.80 18.96 9.92
C THR A 50 10.91 17.72 9.85
N HIS A 51 10.50 17.16 11.00
CA HIS A 51 9.64 15.98 11.04
C HIS A 51 8.23 16.29 10.53
N ALA A 52 7.65 17.42 10.97
CA ALA A 52 6.32 17.84 10.51
C ALA A 52 6.31 18.18 9.01
N GLU A 53 7.38 18.82 8.52
CA GLU A 53 7.55 19.12 7.09
C GLU A 53 7.69 17.84 6.25
N LEU A 54 8.42 16.85 6.76
CA LEU A 54 8.54 15.54 6.11
C LEU A 54 7.18 14.84 6.00
N LEU A 55 6.41 14.76 7.09
CA LEU A 55 5.09 14.13 7.07
C LEU A 55 4.12 14.87 6.13
N ALA A 56 4.17 16.20 6.09
CA ALA A 56 3.40 17.01 5.15
C ALA A 56 3.79 16.71 3.69
N SER A 57 5.09 16.61 3.40
CA SER A 57 5.63 16.26 2.08
C SER A 57 5.16 14.86 1.63
N ILE A 58 5.22 13.87 2.53
CA ILE A 58 4.77 12.50 2.26
C ILE A 58 3.29 12.48 1.86
N ARG A 59 2.46 13.26 2.55
CA ARG A 59 1.03 13.38 2.24
C ARG A 59 0.77 14.00 0.86
N LEU A 60 1.59 14.97 0.44
CA LEU A 60 1.42 15.70 -0.82
C LEU A 60 1.88 14.93 -2.05
N HIS A 61 2.92 14.10 -1.94
CA HIS A 61 3.55 13.44 -3.08
C HIS A 61 2.92 12.09 -3.50
N GLY A 62 1.75 11.74 -2.95
CA GLY A 62 1.00 10.56 -3.39
C GLY A 62 1.67 9.21 -3.06
N ILE A 63 2.65 9.21 -2.14
CA ILE A 63 3.32 7.99 -1.68
C ILE A 63 2.31 7.05 -1.01
N CYS A 64 1.36 7.61 -0.25
CA CYS A 64 0.39 6.83 0.51
C CYS A 64 -0.45 5.87 -0.34
N SER A 65 -0.77 6.20 -1.60
CA SER A 65 -1.54 5.32 -2.49
C SER A 65 -0.71 4.14 -3.03
N ARG A 66 0.62 4.20 -2.90
CA ARG A 66 1.54 3.13 -3.34
C ARG A 66 1.81 2.09 -2.25
N ILE A 67 1.43 2.36 -1.00
CA ILE A 67 1.74 1.48 0.13
C ILE A 67 0.84 0.24 0.15
N SER A 68 -0.48 0.43 0.10
CA SER A 68 -1.46 -0.67 0.20
C SER A 68 -1.31 -1.76 -0.87
N PRO A 69 -0.98 -1.45 -2.15
CA PRO A 69 -0.73 -2.47 -3.16
C PRO A 69 0.42 -3.43 -2.80
N LEU A 70 1.45 -2.98 -2.09
CA LEU A 70 2.63 -3.78 -1.75
C LEU A 70 2.32 -4.92 -0.75
N LEU A 71 1.20 -4.83 -0.01
CA LEU A 71 0.73 -5.92 0.86
C LEU A 71 0.28 -7.17 0.09
N HIS A 72 0.01 -7.06 -1.21
CA HIS A 72 -0.33 -8.22 -2.05
C HIS A 72 0.89 -9.05 -2.46
N SER A 73 2.10 -8.66 -2.03
CA SER A 73 3.30 -9.46 -2.27
C SER A 73 3.13 -10.88 -1.70
N PRO A 74 3.56 -11.92 -2.41
CA PRO A 74 3.56 -13.29 -1.89
C PRO A 74 4.64 -13.52 -0.82
N GLU A 75 5.59 -12.60 -0.68
CA GLU A 75 6.74 -12.73 0.23
C GLU A 75 6.40 -12.17 1.62
N LEU A 76 6.43 -13.03 2.63
CA LEU A 76 6.14 -12.68 4.03
C LEU A 76 7.07 -11.57 4.57
N ASP A 77 8.36 -11.62 4.25
CA ASP A 77 9.34 -10.58 4.61
C ASP A 77 8.98 -9.21 4.00
N THR A 78 8.47 -9.20 2.77
CA THR A 78 7.99 -7.96 2.13
C THR A 78 6.73 -7.45 2.82
N GLN A 79 5.76 -8.32 3.10
CA GLN A 79 4.54 -7.95 3.80
C GLN A 79 4.87 -7.34 5.18
N GLU A 80 5.76 -7.94 5.95
CA GLU A 80 6.16 -7.43 7.26
C GLU A 80 6.77 -6.02 7.15
N LYS A 81 7.69 -5.80 6.21
CA LYS A 81 8.30 -4.49 5.97
C LYS A 81 7.26 -3.43 5.60
N VAL A 82 6.30 -3.80 4.75
CA VAL A 82 5.21 -2.89 4.36
C VAL A 82 4.32 -2.56 5.56
N VAL A 83 3.99 -3.54 6.41
CA VAL A 83 3.20 -3.31 7.63
C VAL A 83 3.93 -2.37 8.60
N ARG A 84 5.24 -2.59 8.84
CA ARG A 84 6.05 -1.69 9.67
C ARG A 84 6.05 -0.26 9.12
N ALA A 85 6.24 -0.11 7.80
CA ALA A 85 6.15 1.18 7.14
C ALA A 85 4.77 1.85 7.26
N MET A 86 3.68 1.07 7.16
CA MET A 86 2.33 1.59 7.38
C MET A 86 2.11 2.11 8.80
N LEU A 87 2.73 1.49 9.81
CA LEU A 87 2.64 1.97 11.20
C LEU A 87 3.36 3.32 11.36
N ALA A 88 4.57 3.47 10.81
CA ALA A 88 5.31 4.73 10.85
C ALA A 88 4.61 5.85 10.06
N LEU A 89 3.89 5.49 8.99
CA LEU A 89 3.20 6.43 8.11
C LEU A 89 1.69 6.54 8.40
N VAL A 90 1.22 6.05 9.55
CA VAL A 90 -0.22 5.98 9.84
C VAL A 90 -0.88 7.35 9.86
N GLU A 91 -0.19 8.37 10.36
CA GLU A 91 -0.68 9.74 10.41
C GLU A 91 -0.79 10.38 9.00
N PRO A 92 0.27 10.43 8.18
CA PRO A 92 0.18 11.03 6.85
C PRO A 92 -0.63 10.20 5.85
N CYS A 93 -0.77 8.88 6.07
CA CYS A 93 -1.39 7.94 5.14
C CYS A 93 -2.64 7.22 5.67
N ALA A 94 -3.36 7.84 6.62
CA ALA A 94 -4.48 7.22 7.32
C ALA A 94 -5.56 6.63 6.40
N GLU A 95 -5.96 7.33 5.34
CA GLU A 95 -7.04 6.88 4.45
C GLU A 95 -6.67 5.63 3.63
N PRO A 96 -5.53 5.58 2.90
CA PRO A 96 -5.08 4.35 2.23
C PRO A 96 -4.85 3.17 3.19
N ILE A 97 -4.36 3.44 4.40
CA ILE A 97 -4.14 2.40 5.42
C ILE A 97 -5.48 1.85 5.93
N ARG A 98 -6.47 2.72 6.15
CA ARG A 98 -7.83 2.29 6.54
C ARG A 98 -8.45 1.35 5.51
N GLN A 99 -8.25 1.62 4.23
CA GLN A 99 -8.73 0.76 3.14
C GLN A 99 -8.01 -0.61 3.12
N ALA A 100 -6.78 -0.67 3.61
CA ALA A 100 -6.00 -1.91 3.70
C ALA A 100 -6.31 -2.76 4.94
N VAL A 101 -7.07 -2.26 5.92
CA VAL A 101 -7.42 -2.99 7.16
C VAL A 101 -8.03 -4.38 6.92
N PRO A 102 -8.96 -4.59 5.96
CA PRO A 102 -9.48 -5.93 5.70
C PRO A 102 -8.40 -6.92 5.25
N LEU A 103 -7.44 -6.46 4.43
CA LEU A 103 -6.30 -7.27 3.99
C LEU A 103 -5.36 -7.58 5.16
N LEU A 104 -5.06 -6.59 6.00
CA LEU A 104 -4.25 -6.79 7.21
C LEU A 104 -4.88 -7.83 8.15
N LYS A 105 -6.20 -7.78 8.35
CA LYS A 105 -6.92 -8.79 9.16
C LYS A 105 -6.79 -10.19 8.56
N LYS A 106 -6.87 -10.31 7.22
CA LYS A 106 -6.67 -11.59 6.53
C LYS A 106 -5.24 -12.10 6.75
N LEU A 107 -4.23 -11.25 6.56
CA LEU A 107 -2.83 -11.62 6.77
C LEU A 107 -2.59 -12.09 8.20
N VAL A 108 -3.07 -11.36 9.21
CA VAL A 108 -2.93 -11.77 10.63
C VAL A 108 -3.51 -13.16 10.87
N LYS A 109 -4.68 -13.46 10.29
CA LYS A 109 -5.29 -14.80 10.40
C LYS A 109 -4.42 -15.87 9.74
N GLU A 110 -3.93 -15.63 8.53
CA GLU A 110 -3.05 -16.55 7.81
C GLU A 110 -1.72 -16.81 8.54
N TYR A 111 -1.22 -15.83 9.30
CA TYR A 111 -0.05 -15.97 10.15
C TYR A 111 -0.34 -16.74 11.45
N GLN A 112 -1.54 -16.60 12.03
CA GLN A 112 -1.93 -17.30 13.26
C GLN A 112 -2.32 -18.77 13.03
N GLU A 113 -2.76 -19.10 11.81
CA GLU A 113 -3.12 -20.47 11.40
C GLU A 113 -1.92 -21.28 10.88
N LYS A 114 -0.72 -20.67 10.84
CA LYS A 114 0.56 -21.32 10.52
C LYS A 114 1.36 -21.63 11.78
#